data_AF-T1ANT4-F1
#
_entry.id   AF-T1ANT4-F1
#
_cell.length_a   1.000
_cell.length_b   1.000
_cell.length_c   1.000
_cell.angle_alpha   90.00
_cell.angle_beta   90.00
_cell.angle_gamma   90.00
#
_symmetry.space_group_name_H-M   'P 1'
#
loop_
_entity.id
_entity.type
_entity.pdbx_description
1 polymer ?
#
loop_
_entity_poly.entity_id
_entity_poly.type
_entity_poly.pdbx_seq_one_letter_code
_entity_poly.pdbx_strand_id
1 'polypeptide(L)'
;MPSTLAMEQRRFDEYLERLASAVGHQDRHEPLASLPGRPLPSGGAEEHEPLAARVDPQHVSARHQSLHHFVALAPWDDRSLVRISYREVLNQMDRHGGVMAWSIDDTGI
;
A
#
# COMPACT_ATOMS: atom_id res chain seq x y z
N MET A 1 -16.91 16.30 -15.03
CA MET A 1 -16.76 14.88 -14.59
C MET A 1 -15.34 14.71 -14.09
N PRO A 2 -15.10 14.20 -12.87
CA PRO A 2 -13.74 13.90 -12.42
C PRO A 2 -13.11 12.88 -13.39
N SER A 3 -11.82 13.04 -13.69
CA SER A 3 -11.09 12.08 -14.52
C SER A 3 -10.98 10.75 -13.80
N THR A 4 -10.89 9.64 -14.55
CA THR A 4 -10.71 8.28 -14.00
C THR A 4 -9.54 8.24 -13.01
N LEU A 5 -8.45 8.93 -13.33
CA LEU A 5 -7.26 9.03 -12.47
C LEU A 5 -7.56 9.70 -11.12
N ALA A 6 -8.38 10.75 -11.08
CA ALA A 6 -8.75 11.41 -9.84
C ALA A 6 -9.64 10.51 -8.96
N MET A 7 -10.48 9.67 -9.59
CA MET A 7 -11.31 8.71 -8.87
C MET A 7 -10.49 7.54 -8.32
N GLU A 8 -9.50 7.07 -9.07
CA GLU A 8 -8.55 6.03 -8.62
C GLU A 8 -7.70 6.52 -7.47
N GLN A 9 -7.13 7.73 -7.57
CA GLN A 9 -6.34 8.33 -6.50
C GLN A 9 -7.17 8.47 -5.22
N ARG A 10 -8.39 9.00 -5.31
CA ARG A 10 -9.27 9.12 -4.14
C ARG A 10 -9.56 7.78 -3.48
N ARG A 11 -9.84 6.74 -4.27
CA ARG A 11 -10.10 5.40 -3.74
C ARG A 11 -8.84 4.83 -3.05
N PHE A 12 -7.68 5.11 -3.60
CA PHE A 12 -6.41 4.70 -3.01
C PHE A 12 -6.13 5.45 -1.69
N ASP A 13 -6.40 6.75 -1.62
CA ASP A 13 -6.26 7.54 -0.39
C ASP A 13 -7.20 7.00 0.72
N GLU A 14 -8.47 6.73 0.38
CA GLU A 14 -9.45 6.12 1.30
C GLU A 14 -9.00 4.72 1.79
N TYR A 15 -8.26 3.97 0.96
CA TYR A 15 -7.66 2.70 1.34
C TYR A 15 -6.47 2.88 2.28
N LEU A 16 -5.59 3.85 2.02
CA LEU A 16 -4.46 4.18 2.90
C LEU A 16 -4.95 4.66 4.27
N GLU A 17 -6.02 5.44 4.34
CA GLU A 17 -6.64 5.85 5.61
C GLU A 17 -7.12 4.64 6.43
N ARG A 18 -7.68 3.62 5.78
CA ARG A 18 -8.09 2.38 6.47
C ARG A 18 -6.86 1.63 6.98
N LEU A 19 -5.82 1.49 6.17
CA LEU A 19 -4.55 0.87 6.60
C LEU A 19 -3.87 1.63 7.74
N ALA A 20 -4.03 2.96 7.79
CA ALA A 20 -3.49 3.80 8.85
C ALA A 20 -3.96 3.35 10.25
N SER A 21 -5.19 2.82 10.34
CA SER A 21 -5.73 2.25 11.58
C SER A 21 -5.01 0.98 12.06
N ALA A 22 -4.37 0.23 11.15
CA ALA A 22 -3.64 -1.00 11.48
C ALA A 22 -2.14 -0.78 11.73
N VAL A 23 -1.52 0.22 11.10
CA VAL A 23 -0.11 0.60 11.41
C VAL A 23 0.01 1.30 12.77
N GLY A 24 -1.11 1.78 13.31
CA GLY A 24 -1.24 2.27 14.68
C GLY A 24 -0.73 3.70 14.83
N HIS A 25 0.48 3.83 15.37
CA HIS A 25 1.03 5.10 15.85
C HIS A 25 1.09 6.19 14.76
N GLN A 26 0.82 7.45 15.13
CA GLN A 26 0.57 8.56 14.18
C GLN A 26 1.80 8.91 13.32
N ASP A 27 3.00 8.66 13.82
CA ASP A 27 4.28 8.81 13.09
C ASP A 27 4.37 7.92 11.84
N ARG A 28 3.57 6.86 11.77
CA ARG A 28 3.51 5.91 10.64
C ARG A 28 2.50 6.31 9.57
N HIS A 29 1.65 7.29 9.85
CA HIS A 29 0.61 7.71 8.91
C HIS A 29 1.18 8.50 7.73
N GLU A 30 2.15 9.38 7.98
CA GLU A 30 2.81 10.15 6.91
C GLU A 30 3.59 9.25 5.94
N PRO A 31 4.41 8.29 6.42
CA PRO A 31 5.09 7.36 5.52
C PRO A 31 4.13 6.53 4.67
N LEU A 32 3.03 6.05 5.26
CA LEU A 32 2.00 5.32 4.56
C LEU A 32 1.27 6.18 3.51
N ALA A 33 0.85 7.38 3.88
CA ALA A 33 0.13 8.32 3.01
C ALA A 33 0.98 8.80 1.82
N SER A 34 2.29 8.83 1.99
CA SER A 34 3.22 9.23 0.93
C SER A 34 3.37 8.21 -0.21
N LEU A 35 2.91 6.97 -0.01
CA LEU A 35 3.11 5.90 -0.98
C LEU A 35 2.35 6.22 -2.27
N PRO A 36 2.99 6.09 -3.44
CA PRO A 36 2.29 6.30 -4.71
C PRO A 36 1.30 5.16 -4.96
N GLY A 37 0.08 5.51 -5.38
CA GLY A 37 -0.99 4.55 -5.70
C GLY A 37 -0.80 3.70 -6.96
N ARG A 38 0.39 3.69 -7.57
CA ARG A 38 0.68 2.91 -8.78
C ARG A 38 2.01 2.15 -8.66
N PRO A 39 2.06 0.88 -9.08
CA PRO A 39 3.30 0.11 -9.20
C PRO A 39 4.34 0.86 -10.04
N LEU A 40 5.63 0.64 -9.71
CA LEU A 40 6.74 1.18 -10.48
C LEU A 40 6.74 0.55 -11.88
N PRO A 41 6.85 1.35 -12.97
CA PRO A 41 6.81 0.84 -14.34
C PRO A 41 8.07 0.07 -14.76
N SER A 42 9.14 0.12 -13.96
CA SER A 42 10.44 -0.49 -14.25
C SER A 42 11.24 -0.61 -12.96
N GLY A 43 11.36 -1.83 -12.43
CA GLY A 43 11.99 -2.14 -11.15
C GLY A 43 11.13 -3.20 -10.46
N GLY A 44 11.74 -4.30 -10.02
CA GLY A 44 11.00 -5.36 -9.34
C GLY A 44 10.21 -4.81 -8.15
N ALA A 45 9.21 -5.55 -7.68
CA ALA A 45 8.38 -5.19 -6.52
C ALA A 45 9.18 -4.97 -5.19
N GLU A 46 10.52 -5.05 -5.25
CA GLU A 46 11.45 -5.07 -4.12
C GLU A 46 12.37 -3.83 -4.05
N GLU A 47 12.27 -2.88 -4.97
CA GLU A 47 13.22 -1.74 -5.00
C GLU A 47 12.66 -0.51 -4.25
N HIS A 48 13.11 -0.33 -3.00
CA HIS A 48 12.72 0.79 -2.13
C HIS A 48 13.30 2.16 -2.57
N GLU A 49 14.42 2.18 -3.28
CA GLU A 49 15.10 3.41 -3.74
C GLU A 49 14.37 4.10 -4.90
N PRO A 50 13.93 3.41 -5.98
CA PRO A 50 13.05 4.00 -6.99
C PRO A 50 11.74 4.54 -6.42
N LEU A 51 11.19 3.88 -5.38
CA LEU A 51 10.01 4.36 -4.68
C LEU A 51 10.32 5.67 -3.94
N ALA A 52 11.42 5.72 -3.20
CA ALA A 52 11.88 6.92 -2.50
C ALA A 52 12.11 8.10 -3.46
N ALA A 53 12.72 7.84 -4.62
CA ALA A 53 12.96 8.84 -5.65
C ALA A 53 11.66 9.39 -6.27
N ARG A 54 10.60 8.58 -6.31
CA ARG A 54 9.27 9.02 -6.78
C ARG A 54 8.51 9.84 -5.73
N VAL A 55 8.71 9.51 -4.45
CA VAL A 55 8.04 10.19 -3.32
C VAL A 55 8.70 11.54 -3.04
N ASP A 56 10.03 11.57 -2.94
CA ASP A 56 10.80 12.81 -2.75
C ASP A 56 12.12 12.75 -3.55
N PRO A 57 12.12 13.26 -4.79
CA PRO A 57 13.31 13.28 -5.64
C PRO A 57 14.46 14.13 -5.08
N GLN A 58 14.17 15.08 -4.18
CA GLN A 58 15.17 15.99 -3.61
C GLN A 58 15.87 15.37 -2.39
N HIS A 59 15.21 14.43 -1.71
CA HIS A 59 15.72 13.78 -0.50
C HIS A 59 15.68 12.24 -0.57
N VAL A 60 16.03 11.67 -1.73
CA VAL A 60 15.95 10.22 -2.02
C VAL A 60 16.54 9.35 -0.91
N SER A 61 17.76 9.65 -0.45
CA SER A 61 18.43 8.86 0.59
C SER A 61 17.68 8.86 1.92
N ALA A 62 17.25 10.05 2.38
CA ALA A 62 16.47 10.19 3.61
C ALA A 62 15.11 9.49 3.49
N ARG A 63 14.45 9.62 2.33
CA ARG A 63 13.17 8.97 2.06
C ARG A 63 13.31 7.46 1.99
N HIS A 64 14.36 6.94 1.38
CA HIS A 64 14.67 5.52 1.35
C HIS A 64 14.85 4.96 2.76
N GLN A 65 15.62 5.64 3.61
CA GLN A 65 15.80 5.23 5.01
C GLN A 65 14.49 5.27 5.81
N SER A 66 13.67 6.31 5.61
CA SER A 66 12.35 6.41 6.23
C SER A 66 11.43 5.26 5.81
N LEU A 67 11.36 4.96 4.51
CA LEU A 67 10.55 3.86 3.97
C LEU A 67 11.06 2.49 4.43
N HIS A 68 12.38 2.29 4.47
CA HIS A 68 12.97 1.07 4.99
C HIS A 68 12.66 0.88 6.48
N HIS A 69 12.83 1.93 7.29
CA HIS A 69 12.51 1.86 8.72
C HIS A 69 11.03 1.60 8.95
N PHE A 70 10.17 2.25 8.17
CA PHE A 70 8.73 1.98 8.16
C PHE A 70 8.47 0.50 7.89
N VAL A 71 8.91 -0.04 6.75
CA VAL A 71 8.61 -1.44 6.35
C VAL A 71 9.28 -2.50 7.24
N ALA A 72 10.56 -2.33 7.57
CA ALA A 72 11.37 -3.38 8.19
C ALA A 72 11.36 -3.36 9.73
N LEU A 73 11.04 -2.22 10.35
CA LEU A 73 11.27 -2.01 11.79
C LEU A 73 10.05 -1.48 12.55
N ALA A 74 9.02 -0.97 11.87
CA ALA A 74 7.85 -0.44 12.57
C ALA A 74 7.03 -1.58 13.22
N PRO A 75 6.68 -1.47 14.52
CA PRO A 75 5.90 -2.50 15.21
C PRO A 75 4.41 -2.34 14.90
N TRP A 76 4.00 -2.79 13.71
CA TRP A 76 2.59 -2.99 13.36
C TRP A 76 2.22 -4.46 13.39
N ASP A 77 0.92 -4.75 13.42
CA ASP A 77 0.41 -6.11 13.29
C ASP A 77 0.16 -6.43 11.82
N ASP A 78 1.06 -7.23 11.22
CA ASP A 78 0.97 -7.67 9.83
C ASP A 78 -0.39 -8.33 9.53
N ARG A 79 -0.95 -9.08 10.49
CA ARG A 79 -2.24 -9.74 10.31
C ARG A 79 -3.38 -8.74 10.19
N SER A 80 -3.30 -7.63 10.92
CA SER A 80 -4.28 -6.56 10.82
C SER A 80 -4.20 -5.85 9.46
N LEU A 81 -3.00 -5.60 8.93
CA LEU A 81 -2.82 -5.06 7.58
C LEU A 81 -3.43 -5.98 6.52
N VAL A 82 -3.06 -7.26 6.53
CA VAL A 82 -3.58 -8.27 5.60
C VAL A 82 -5.11 -8.36 5.69
N ARG A 83 -5.67 -8.32 6.91
CA ARG A 83 -7.12 -8.37 7.11
C ARG A 83 -7.85 -7.17 6.49
N ILE A 84 -7.28 -5.97 6.57
CA ILE A 84 -7.88 -4.77 5.95
C ILE A 84 -7.83 -4.89 4.43
N SER A 85 -6.69 -5.27 3.88
CA SER A 85 -6.52 -5.50 2.43
C SER A 85 -7.48 -6.58 1.92
N TYR A 86 -7.58 -7.70 2.63
CA TYR A 86 -8.49 -8.80 2.31
C TYR A 86 -9.96 -8.36 2.30
N ARG A 87 -10.39 -7.59 3.32
CA ARG A 87 -11.74 -7.03 3.38
C ARG A 87 -12.03 -6.11 2.20
N GLU A 88 -11.06 -5.29 1.79
CA GLU A 88 -11.28 -4.37 0.69
C GLU A 88 -11.44 -5.09 -0.65
N VAL A 89 -10.64 -6.13 -0.88
CA VAL A 89 -10.78 -6.99 -2.06
C VAL A 89 -12.13 -7.69 -2.05
N LEU A 90 -12.53 -8.32 -0.94
CA LEU A 90 -13.83 -8.99 -0.83
C LEU A 90 -15.00 -8.05 -1.08
N ASN A 91 -14.98 -6.85 -0.48
CA ASN A 91 -16.02 -5.85 -0.69
C ASN A 91 -16.15 -5.47 -2.17
N GLN A 92 -15.04 -5.37 -2.90
CA GLN A 92 -15.11 -5.13 -4.34
C GLN A 92 -15.63 -6.35 -5.10
N MET A 93 -15.20 -7.56 -4.76
CA MET A 93 -15.68 -8.79 -5.40
C MET A 93 -17.19 -9.00 -5.21
N ASP A 94 -17.71 -8.76 -3.99
CA ASP A 94 -19.14 -8.87 -3.68
C ASP A 94 -19.99 -7.93 -4.55
N ARG A 95 -19.50 -6.72 -4.84
CA ARG A 95 -20.17 -5.79 -5.76
C ARG A 95 -20.22 -6.30 -7.21
N HIS A 96 -19.38 -7.27 -7.55
CA HIS A 96 -19.23 -7.82 -8.91
C HIS A 96 -19.69 -9.28 -9.03
N GLY A 97 -20.45 -9.79 -8.05
CA GLY A 97 -21.04 -11.14 -8.09
C GLY A 97 -20.52 -12.09 -7.01
N GLY A 98 -19.64 -11.62 -6.13
CA GLY A 98 -19.09 -12.40 -5.02
C GLY A 98 -17.95 -13.34 -5.44
N VAL A 99 -17.40 -14.05 -4.45
CA VAL A 99 -16.32 -15.00 -4.67
C VAL A 99 -16.88 -16.32 -5.20
N MET A 100 -16.50 -16.67 -6.43
CA MET A 100 -16.93 -17.92 -7.08
C MET A 100 -15.98 -19.09 -6.83
N ALA A 101 -14.68 -18.81 -6.68
CA ALA A 101 -13.63 -19.80 -6.45
C ALA A 101 -12.40 -19.13 -5.83
N TRP A 102 -11.55 -19.94 -5.18
CA TRP A 102 -10.26 -19.51 -4.65
C TRP A 102 -9.13 -20.18 -5.43
N SER A 103 -8.21 -19.37 -5.99
CA SER A 103 -6.92 -19.87 -6.46
C SER A 103 -5.96 -19.83 -5.28
N ILE A 104 -5.46 -20.99 -4.87
CA ILE A 104 -4.53 -21.11 -3.74
C ILE A 104 -3.24 -21.70 -4.30
N ASP A 105 -2.14 -20.98 -4.12
CA ASP A 105 -0.79 -21.38 -4.48
C ASP A 105 0.11 -21.09 -3.28
N ASP A 106 1.02 -22.02 -2.98
CA ASP A 106 2.00 -21.85 -1.90
C ASP A 106 3.31 -21.37 -2.52
N THR A 107 3.74 -20.18 -2.14
CA THR A 107 4.96 -19.56 -2.65
C THR A 107 6.04 -19.65 -1.59
N GLY A 108 6.92 -20.64 -1.71
CA GLY A 108 8.07 -20.84 -0.82
C GLY A 108 9.25 -21.48 -1.55
N ILE A 109 10.46 -20.99 -1.27
CA ILE A 109 11.76 -21.61 -1.57
C ILE A 109 12.49 -21.85 -0.25
#